data_AF-A0A961Y511-F1
#
_entry.id   AF-A0A961Y511-F1
#
_cell.length_a   1.000
_cell.length_b   1.000
_cell.length_c   1.000
_cell.angle_alpha   90.00
_cell.angle_beta   90.00
_cell.angle_gamma   90.00
#
_symmetry.space_group_name_H-M   'P 1'
#
loop_
_entity.id
_entity.type
_entity.pdbx_description
1 polymer ?
#
loop_
_entity_poly.entity_id
_entity_poly.type
_entity_poly.pdbx_seq_one_letter_code
_entity_poly.pdbx_strand_id
1 'polypeptide(L)' 'MIARVVDAFQRHPATVSESYFEHMAFAARFGVLMFAAGGAAMVHAILPFAFEKTASGIVRRMCADMDARTHARR' A
#
# COMPACT_ATOMS: atom_id res chain seq x y z
N MET A 1 4.27 9.56 28.80
CA MET A 1 4.27 8.29 28.04
C MET A 1 3.27 8.33 26.88
N ILE A 2 1.98 8.63 27.12
CA ILE A 2 0.93 8.75 26.08
C ILE A 2 1.27 9.77 24.97
N ALA A 3 1.81 10.93 25.34
CA ALA A 3 2.18 11.98 24.37
C ALA A 3 3.20 11.52 23.30
N ARG A 4 4.11 10.59 23.62
CA ARG A 4 5.10 10.07 22.65
C ARG A 4 4.50 9.11 21.63
N VAL A 5 3.43 8.42 22.02
CA VAL A 5 2.70 7.50 21.15
C VAL A 5 1.88 8.29 20.13
N VAL A 6 1.15 9.32 20.58
CA VAL A 6 0.38 10.22 19.71
C VAL A 6 1.28 10.90 18.67
N ASP A 7 2.45 11.38 19.11
CA ASP A 7 3.44 12.02 18.24
C ASP A 7 4.00 11.05 17.16
N ALA A 8 4.12 9.75 17.46
CA ALA A 8 4.52 8.76 16.46
C ALA A 8 3.47 8.55 15.35
N PHE A 9 2.18 8.61 15.70
CA PHE A 9 1.09 8.47 14.74
C PHE A 9 0.83 9.73 13.91
N GLN A 10 1.24 10.90 14.40
CA GLN A 10 1.02 12.18 13.72
C GLN A 10 2.22 12.66 12.91
N ARG A 11 3.45 12.35 13.33
CA ARG A 11 4.67 12.79 12.62
C ARG A 11 4.72 12.30 11.19
N HIS A 12 4.45 11.01 10.95
CA HIS A 12 4.57 10.47 9.59
C HIS A 12 3.50 11.02 8.62
N PRO A 13 2.19 11.02 8.94
CA PRO A 13 1.19 11.67 8.09
C PRO A 13 1.45 13.17 7.87
N ALA A 14 1.95 13.88 8.89
CA ALA A 14 2.29 15.30 8.76
C ALA A 14 3.43 15.55 7.77
N THR A 15 4.42 14.65 7.66
CA THR A 15 5.50 14.77 6.65
C THR A 15 5.02 14.61 5.20
N VAL A 16 3.84 14.05 4.99
CA VAL A 16 3.22 13.85 3.67
C VAL A 16 1.91 14.63 3.50
N SER A 17 1.66 15.63 4.36
CA SER A 17 0.45 16.45 4.37
C SER A 17 -0.86 15.65 4.33
N GLU A 18 -0.94 14.61 5.16
CA GLU A 18 -2.13 13.75 5.32
C GLU A 18 -2.69 13.81 6.74
N SER A 19 -4.02 13.75 6.86
CA SER A 19 -4.61 13.36 8.14
C SER A 19 -4.27 11.90 8.45
N TYR A 20 -4.22 11.56 9.73
CA TYR A 20 -3.92 10.18 10.16
C TYR A 20 -4.84 9.15 9.51
N PHE A 21 -6.15 9.44 9.40
CA PHE A 21 -7.12 8.52 8.83
C PHE A 21 -6.99 8.35 7.31
N GLU A 22 -6.65 9.41 6.57
CA GLU A 22 -6.34 9.30 5.13
C GLU A 22 -5.11 8.43 4.89
N HIS A 23 -4.06 8.66 5.67
CA HIS A 23 -2.83 7.88 5.57
C HIS A 23 -3.04 6.41 5.94
N MET A 24 -3.73 6.18 7.06
CA MET A 24 -4.06 4.83 7.54
C MET A 24 -4.92 4.08 6.53
N ALA A 25 -5.98 4.69 6.00
CA ALA A 25 -6.88 4.03 5.05
C ALA A 25 -6.14 3.64 3.76
N PHE A 26 -5.30 4.53 3.24
CA PHE A 26 -4.46 4.21 2.09
C PHE A 26 -3.48 3.09 2.40
N ALA A 27 -2.70 3.21 3.49
CA ALA A 27 -1.70 2.23 3.88
C ALA A 27 -2.32 0.84 4.12
N ALA A 28 -3.47 0.77 4.78
CA ALA A 28 -4.20 -0.47 5.02
C ALA A 28 -4.65 -1.13 3.71
N ARG A 29 -5.27 -0.36 2.79
CA ARG A 29 -5.64 -0.86 1.46
C ARG A 29 -4.42 -1.32 0.66
N PHE A 30 -3.33 -0.58 0.72
CA PHE A 30 -2.08 -0.92 0.05
C PHE A 30 -1.50 -2.23 0.57
N GLY A 31 -1.47 -2.41 1.90
CA GLY A 31 -1.02 -3.66 2.54
C GLY A 31 -1.84 -4.87 2.11
N VAL A 32 -3.18 -4.77 2.08
CA VAL A 32 -4.04 -5.86 1.59
C VAL A 32 -3.72 -6.25 0.14
N LEU A 33 -3.50 -5.26 -0.74
CA LEU A 33 -3.11 -5.52 -2.13
C LEU A 33 -1.73 -6.18 -2.23
N MET A 34 -0.76 -5.81 -1.37
CA MET A 34 0.55 -6.47 -1.33
C MET A 34 0.41 -7.96 -0.95
N PHE A 35 -0.38 -8.27 0.08
CA PHE A 35 -0.64 -9.66 0.46
C PHE A 35 -1.34 -10.44 -0.64
N ALA A 36 -2.33 -9.83 -1.31
CA ALA A 36 -3.02 -10.45 -2.43
C ALA A 36 -2.07 -10.73 -3.61
N ALA A 37 -1.23 -9.76 -3.98
CA ALA A 37 -0.23 -9.91 -5.04
C ALA A 37 0.82 -10.98 -4.70
N GLY A 38 1.33 -10.96 -3.47
CA GLY A 38 2.29 -11.94 -2.97
C GLY A 38 1.69 -13.35 -2.93
N GLY A 39 0.48 -13.50 -2.39
CA GLY A 39 -0.24 -14.78 -2.36
C GLY A 39 -0.51 -15.32 -3.77
N ALA A 40 -0.95 -14.47 -4.70
CA ALA A 40 -1.14 -14.83 -6.10
C ALA A 40 0.18 -15.30 -6.75
N ALA A 41 1.30 -14.59 -6.50
CA ALA A 41 2.61 -14.97 -7.02
C ALA A 41 3.11 -16.30 -6.43
N MET A 42 2.88 -16.55 -5.13
CA MET A 42 3.24 -17.82 -4.49
C MET A 42 2.45 -18.99 -5.06
N VAL A 43 1.14 -18.84 -5.25
CA VAL A 43 0.33 -19.89 -5.88
C VAL A 43 0.79 -20.11 -7.31
N HIS A 44 1.04 -19.04 -8.07
CA HIS A 44 1.55 -19.13 -9.44
C HIS A 44 2.91 -19.84 -9.53
N ALA A 45 3.79 -19.67 -8.54
CA ALA A 45 5.09 -20.35 -8.50
C ALA A 45 4.96 -21.89 -8.38
N ILE A 46 3.87 -22.37 -7.77
CA ILE A 46 3.56 -23.81 -7.65
C ILE A 46 2.70 -24.28 -8.83
N LEU A 47 1.72 -23.46 -9.23
CA LEU A 47 0.76 -23.72 -10.29
C LEU A 47 0.88 -22.63 -11.37
N PRO A 48 1.77 -22.78 -12.36
CA PRO A 48 2.10 -21.72 -13.33
C PRO A 48 0.92 -21.29 -14.22
N PHE A 49 -0.16 -22.04 -14.27
CA PHE A 49 -1.40 -21.68 -14.99
C PHE A 49 -2.38 -20.87 -14.12
N ALA A 50 -2.19 -20.82 -12.80
CA ALA A 50 -3.03 -20.05 -11.90
C ALA A 50 -2.48 -18.62 -11.76
N PHE A 51 -3.35 -17.61 -11.72
CA PHE A 51 -3.01 -16.22 -11.43
C PHE A 51 -1.93 -15.57 -12.33
N GLU A 52 -1.78 -16.02 -13.58
CA GLU A 52 -0.68 -15.64 -14.50
C GLU A 52 -0.40 -14.12 -14.58
N LYS A 53 -1.45 -13.29 -14.54
CA LYS A 53 -1.35 -11.83 -14.64
C LYS A 53 -1.85 -11.09 -13.39
N THR A 54 -2.30 -11.82 -12.37
CA THR A 54 -2.93 -11.22 -11.20
C THR A 54 -1.91 -10.46 -10.35
N ALA A 55 -0.80 -11.09 -9.99
CA ALA A 55 0.23 -10.45 -9.16
C ALA A 55 0.82 -9.20 -9.86
N SER A 56 1.20 -9.35 -11.13
CA SER A 56 1.78 -8.25 -11.91
C SER A 56 0.77 -7.12 -12.19
N GLY A 57 -0.50 -7.44 -12.43
CA GLY A 57 -1.57 -6.46 -12.58
C GLY A 57 -1.79 -5.64 -11.31
N ILE A 58 -1.83 -6.30 -10.15
CA ILE A 58 -1.96 -5.64 -8.84
C ILE A 58 -0.77 -4.70 -8.61
N VAL A 59 0.47 -5.18 -8.78
CA VAL A 59 1.67 -4.36 -8.58
C VAL A 59 1.71 -3.14 -9.51
N ARG A 60 1.41 -3.31 -10.79
CA ARG A 60 1.35 -2.18 -11.75
C ARG A 60 0.34 -1.12 -11.32
N ARG A 61 -0.84 -1.56 -10.88
CA ARG A 61 -1.88 -0.66 -10.37
C ARG A 61 -1.44 0.05 -9.10
N MET A 62 -0.73 -0.64 -8.21
CA MET A 62 -0.17 -0.06 -6.98
C MET A 62 0.90 1.00 -7.28
N CYS A 63 1.79 0.76 -8.25
CA CYS A 63 2.75 1.77 -8.70
C CYS A 63 2.03 3.01 -9.27
N ALA A 64 1.03 2.81 -10.14
CA ALA A 64 0.25 3.93 -10.68
C ALA A 64 -0.48 4.72 -9.57
N ASP A 65 -1.09 4.02 -8.60
CA ASP A 65 -1.75 4.63 -7.44
C ASP A 65 -0.73 5.47 -6.61
N MET A 66 0.51 5.00 -6.43
CA MET A 66 1.58 5.74 -5.72
C MET A 66 2.07 6.97 -6.49
N ASP A 67 2.29 6.85 -7.80
CA ASP A 67 2.75 7.94 -8.65
C ASP A 67 1.71 9.05 -8.69
N ALA A 68 0.44 8.70 -8.94
CA ALA A 68 -0.67 9.65 -8.93
C ALA A 68 -0.78 10.41 -7.60
N ARG A 69 -0.59 9.70 -6.48
CA ARG A 69 -0.61 10.29 -5.13
C ARG A 69 0.59 11.20 -4.88
N THR A 70 1.75 10.88 -5.42
CA THR A 70 2.95 11.73 -5.34
C THR A 70 2.76 13.01 -6.17
N HIS A 71 2.18 12.90 -7.37
CA HIS A 71 1.89 14.05 -8.23
C HIS A 71 0.84 14.99 -7.64
N ALA A 72 -0.22 14.46 -7.02
CA ALA A 72 -1.23 15.26 -6.34
C ALA A 72 -0.71 16.01 -5.10
N ARG A 73 0.52 15.68 -4.64
CA ARG A 73 1.14 16.23 -3.43
C ARG A 73 2.34 17.14 -3.69
N ARG A 74 2.72 17.34 -4.95
CA ARG A 74 3.69 18.35 -5.37
C ARG A 74 2.99 19.67 -5.66
#